data_AF-A0A3N4IFI3-F1
#
_entry.id   AF-A0A3N4IFI3-F1
#
_cell.length_a   1.000
_cell.length_b   1.000
_cell.length_c   1.000
_cell.angle_alpha   90.00
_cell.angle_beta   90.00
_cell.angle_gamma   90.00
#
_symmetry.space_group_name_H-M   'P 1'
#
loop_
_entity.id
_entity.type
_entity.pdbx_description
1 polymer ?
#
loop_
_entity_poly.entity_id
_entity_poly.type
_entity_poly.pdbx_seq_one_letter_code
_entity_poly.pdbx_strand_id
1 'polypeptide(L)'
;PTGSCSFYNTCLESKYKCGSSGYPLGYGKKYCDAFSANRSKFSKAGQKWVDSTMECLQVFLVPHTSGSTCKKIKDTAFKSHSDCYIYNGICDLSWGDLWQVFQTVDFADLFGGVANAVEAFQTGAACL
;
A
#
# COMPACT_ATOMS: atom_id res chain seq x y z
N PRO A 1 -11.14 6.58 10.31
CA PRO A 1 -11.64 5.19 10.38
C PRO A 1 -10.65 4.24 9.70
N THR A 2 -10.05 3.31 10.46
CA THR A 2 -9.14 2.28 9.93
C THR A 2 -9.90 1.30 9.04
N GLY A 3 -9.25 0.74 8.01
CA GLY A 3 -9.89 -0.12 7.01
C GLY A 3 -10.64 0.66 5.92
N SER A 4 -10.53 1.99 5.91
CA SER A 4 -11.09 2.87 4.89
C SER A 4 -10.03 3.85 4.41
N CYS A 5 -10.00 4.14 3.11
CA CYS A 5 -9.08 5.13 2.55
C CYS A 5 -9.32 6.56 3.07
N SER A 6 -10.45 6.79 3.75
CA SER A 6 -10.70 8.03 4.48
C SER A 6 -9.71 8.27 5.62
N PHE A 7 -9.09 7.23 6.21
CA PHE A 7 -8.09 7.35 7.26
C PHE A 7 -7.00 8.37 6.91
N TYR A 8 -6.46 8.28 5.70
CA TYR A 8 -5.37 9.14 5.26
C TYR A 8 -5.77 10.62 5.21
N ASN A 9 -7.00 10.92 4.77
CA ASN A 9 -7.49 12.29 4.71
C ASN A 9 -7.93 12.78 6.11
N THR A 10 -8.84 12.05 6.75
CA THR A 10 -9.53 12.47 7.96
C THR A 10 -8.64 12.42 9.20
N CYS A 11 -7.72 11.46 9.30
CA CYS A 11 -6.93 11.23 10.52
C CYS A 11 -5.50 11.77 10.44
N LEU A 12 -4.93 11.88 9.23
CA LEU A 12 -3.56 12.38 9.03
C LEU A 12 -3.56 13.74 8.34
N GLU A 13 -4.06 13.83 7.10
CA GLU A 13 -3.92 15.05 6.31
C GLU A 13 -4.64 16.25 6.91
N SER A 14 -5.86 16.07 7.44
CA SER A 14 -6.64 17.12 8.09
C SER A 14 -5.88 17.83 9.23
N LYS A 15 -4.96 17.10 9.90
CA LYS A 15 -4.16 17.59 11.03
C LYS A 15 -2.82 18.14 10.59
N TYR A 16 -2.08 17.38 9.77
CA TYR A 16 -0.69 17.66 9.47
C TYR A 16 -0.45 18.41 8.17
N LYS A 17 -1.45 18.44 7.28
CA LYS A 17 -1.44 19.22 6.01
C LYS A 17 -0.15 18.97 5.21
N CYS A 18 0.17 17.70 4.98
CA CYS A 18 1.40 17.31 4.30
C CYS A 18 1.39 17.62 2.79
N GLY A 19 0.21 17.93 2.24
CA GLY A 19 0.01 18.32 0.86
C GLY A 19 -0.05 17.14 -0.11
N SER A 20 -0.25 17.44 -1.38
CA SER A 20 -0.39 16.46 -2.45
C SER A 20 0.86 15.60 -2.68
N SER A 21 2.04 16.12 -2.36
CA SER A 21 3.31 15.36 -2.39
C SER A 21 3.62 14.64 -1.07
N GLY A 22 2.81 14.87 -0.03
CA GLY A 22 2.94 14.24 1.27
C GLY A 22 2.43 12.79 1.25
N TYR A 23 2.93 11.97 2.16
CA TYR A 23 2.56 10.54 2.20
C TYR A 23 1.04 10.30 2.30
N PRO A 24 0.27 10.98 3.18
CA PRO A 24 -1.16 10.69 3.33
C PRO A 24 -1.94 10.77 2.02
N LEU A 25 -1.79 11.84 1.25
CA LEU A 25 -2.52 12.01 -0.01
C LEU A 25 -1.77 11.42 -1.21
N GLY A 26 -0.50 11.78 -1.37
CA GLY A 26 0.28 11.46 -2.56
C GLY A 26 0.67 10.00 -2.71
N TYR A 27 0.53 9.20 -1.63
CA TYR A 27 0.89 7.78 -1.66
C TYR A 27 -0.17 6.92 -0.98
N GLY A 28 -0.39 7.10 0.32
CA GLY A 28 -1.28 6.27 1.13
C GLY A 28 -2.70 6.22 0.57
N LYS A 29 -3.36 7.38 0.45
CA LYS A 29 -4.71 7.47 -0.12
C LYS A 29 -4.74 7.05 -1.59
N LYS A 30 -3.79 7.55 -2.41
CA LYS A 30 -3.69 7.23 -3.83
C LYS A 30 -3.77 5.71 -4.07
N TYR A 31 -2.88 4.94 -3.44
CA TYR A 31 -2.85 3.49 -3.65
C TYR A 31 -3.95 2.75 -2.90
N CYS A 32 -4.38 3.22 -1.73
CA CYS A 32 -5.56 2.67 -1.06
C CYS A 32 -6.81 2.71 -1.95
N ASP A 33 -7.05 3.85 -2.61
CA ASP A 33 -8.18 4.00 -3.53
C ASP A 33 -8.00 3.11 -4.77
N ALA A 34 -6.78 3.00 -5.30
CA ALA A 34 -6.49 2.14 -6.45
C ALA A 34 -6.73 0.65 -6.14
N PHE A 35 -6.27 0.15 -4.98
CA PHE A 35 -6.55 -1.20 -4.53
C PHE A 35 -8.04 -1.42 -4.26
N SER A 36 -8.72 -0.46 -3.64
CA SER A 36 -10.18 -0.51 -3.46
C SER A 36 -10.92 -0.64 -4.80
N ALA A 37 -10.53 0.15 -5.80
CA ALA A 37 -11.16 0.16 -7.12
C ALA A 37 -10.88 -1.13 -7.91
N ASN A 38 -9.68 -1.69 -7.77
CA ASN A 38 -9.27 -2.92 -8.45
C ASN A 38 -9.60 -4.19 -7.67
N ARG A 39 -10.15 -4.10 -6.45
CA ARG A 39 -10.37 -5.24 -5.54
C ARG A 39 -11.10 -6.41 -6.21
N SER A 40 -12.10 -6.14 -7.04
CA SER A 40 -12.85 -7.18 -7.75
C SER A 40 -12.05 -7.96 -8.81
N LYS A 41 -10.88 -7.43 -9.25
CA LYS A 41 -9.97 -8.09 -10.20
C LYS A 41 -9.09 -9.15 -9.54
N PHE A 42 -9.01 -9.15 -8.21
CA PHE A 42 -8.29 -10.16 -7.44
C PHE A 42 -9.14 -11.41 -7.22
N SER A 43 -8.48 -12.55 -7.05
CA SER A 43 -9.09 -13.78 -6.55
C SER A 43 -9.67 -13.56 -5.14
N LYS A 44 -10.43 -14.53 -4.62
CA LYS A 44 -10.91 -14.45 -3.22
C LYS A 44 -9.76 -14.36 -2.21
N ALA A 45 -8.65 -15.04 -2.47
CA ALA A 45 -7.45 -14.97 -1.63
C ALA A 45 -6.78 -13.58 -1.75
N GLY A 46 -6.61 -13.08 -2.97
CA GLY A 46 -6.07 -11.75 -3.23
C GLY A 46 -6.92 -10.63 -2.63
N GLN A 47 -8.25 -10.74 -2.68
CA GLN A 47 -9.17 -9.80 -2.03
C GLN A 47 -8.97 -9.74 -0.52
N LYS A 48 -8.80 -10.91 0.12
CA LYS A 48 -8.50 -10.98 1.55
C LYS A 48 -7.14 -10.34 1.86
N TRP A 49 -6.13 -10.62 1.05
CA TRP A 49 -4.81 -9.99 1.19
C TRP A 49 -4.90 -8.47 1.07
N VAL A 50 -5.61 -7.95 0.06
CA VAL A 50 -5.83 -6.51 -0.14
C VAL A 50 -6.43 -5.88 1.13
N ASP A 51 -7.52 -6.45 1.65
CA ASP A 51 -8.19 -5.91 2.83
C ASP A 51 -7.27 -5.91 4.07
N SER A 52 -6.63 -7.05 4.35
CA SER A 52 -5.78 -7.21 5.53
C SER A 52 -4.50 -6.37 5.45
N THR A 53 -3.88 -6.26 4.29
CA THR A 53 -2.72 -5.39 4.07
C THR A 53 -3.10 -3.92 4.18
N MET A 54 -4.23 -3.49 3.59
CA MET A 54 -4.72 -2.11 3.69
C MET A 54 -5.02 -1.71 5.13
N GLU A 55 -5.63 -2.60 5.91
CA GLU A 55 -5.87 -2.39 7.34
C GLU A 55 -4.56 -2.30 8.11
N CYS A 56 -3.65 -3.27 7.93
CA CYS A 56 -2.34 -3.32 8.59
C CYS A 56 -1.55 -2.01 8.40
N LEU A 57 -1.47 -1.52 7.16
CA LEU A 57 -0.76 -0.27 6.84
C LEU A 57 -1.34 0.94 7.59
N GLN A 58 -2.66 1.00 7.74
CA GLN A 58 -3.33 2.08 8.48
C GLN A 58 -3.14 1.94 9.99
N VAL A 59 -3.20 0.72 10.53
CA VAL A 59 -2.97 0.44 11.96
C VAL A 59 -1.57 0.90 12.39
N PHE A 60 -0.54 0.64 11.59
CA PHE A 60 0.82 1.14 11.84
C PHE A 60 0.91 2.67 11.98
N LEU A 61 -0.03 3.40 11.37
CA LEU A 61 -0.08 4.86 11.39
C LEU A 61 -1.05 5.42 12.45
N VAL A 62 -1.83 4.59 13.14
CA VAL A 62 -2.72 5.04 14.22
C VAL A 62 -1.96 5.81 15.32
N PRO A 63 -0.78 5.36 15.80
CA PRO A 63 0.01 6.14 16.77
C PRO A 63 0.44 7.51 16.26
N HIS A 64 0.52 7.69 14.93
CA HIS A 64 0.89 8.95 14.29
C HIS A 64 -0.29 9.91 14.10
N THR A 65 -1.50 9.57 14.55
CA THR A 65 -2.67 10.47 14.48
C THR A 65 -2.63 11.61 15.50
N SER A 66 -1.64 11.62 16.41
CA SER A 66 -1.34 12.72 17.34
C SER A 66 0.16 12.95 17.47
N GLY A 67 0.60 14.19 17.67
CA GLY A 67 1.99 14.53 17.99
C GLY A 67 3.04 14.15 16.94
N SER A 68 2.67 14.06 15.65
CA SER A 68 3.56 13.62 14.58
C SER A 68 4.00 14.73 13.61
N THR A 69 4.85 14.37 12.64
CA THR A 69 5.24 15.22 11.52
C THR A 69 5.10 14.47 10.21
N CYS A 70 4.96 15.19 9.09
CA CYS A 70 4.87 14.57 7.76
C CYS A 70 6.04 13.63 7.45
N LYS A 71 7.25 13.98 7.90
CA LYS A 71 8.42 13.11 7.78
C LYS A 71 8.28 11.83 8.59
N LYS A 72 7.90 11.92 9.87
CA LYS A 72 7.71 10.73 10.73
C LYS A 72 6.62 9.81 10.18
N ILE A 73 5.51 10.39 9.69
CA ILE A 73 4.42 9.63 9.05
C ILE A 73 4.95 8.88 7.83
N LYS A 74 5.65 9.58 6.92
CA LYS A 74 6.22 8.99 5.72
C LYS A 74 7.20 7.86 6.06
N ASP A 75 8.12 8.10 6.99
CA ASP A 75 9.15 7.13 7.37
C ASP A 75 8.52 5.88 8.01
N THR A 76 7.57 6.03 8.93
CA THR A 76 6.85 4.89 9.53
C THR A 76 6.04 4.14 8.48
N ALA A 77 5.36 4.86 7.59
CA ALA A 77 4.54 4.21 6.58
C ALA A 77 5.40 3.35 5.64
N PHE A 78 6.50 3.86 5.09
CA PHE A 78 7.34 3.05 4.20
C PHE A 78 7.97 1.85 4.91
N LYS A 79 8.31 1.98 6.20
CA LYS A 79 8.80 0.85 7.01
C LYS A 79 7.76 -0.26 7.20
N SER A 80 6.47 0.07 7.28
CA SER A 80 5.43 -0.94 7.49
C SER A 80 5.06 -1.74 6.24
N HIS A 81 5.49 -1.34 5.03
CA HIS A 81 5.06 -2.01 3.80
C HIS A 81 5.57 -3.44 3.71
N SER A 82 6.86 -3.68 3.92
CA SER A 82 7.44 -5.02 3.86
C SER A 82 6.72 -5.95 4.84
N ASP A 83 6.54 -5.50 6.07
CA ASP A 83 5.92 -6.26 7.13
C ASP A 83 4.46 -6.57 6.76
N CYS A 84 3.65 -5.56 6.46
CA CYS A 84 2.24 -5.76 6.11
C CYS A 84 2.03 -6.58 4.83
N TYR A 85 2.97 -6.60 3.90
CA TYR A 85 2.87 -7.41 2.68
C TYR A 85 3.18 -8.87 2.99
N ILE A 86 4.30 -9.11 3.68
CA ILE A 86 4.77 -10.46 4.04
C ILE A 86 3.82 -11.12 5.04
N TYR A 87 3.49 -10.45 6.15
CA TYR A 87 2.64 -11.04 7.20
C TYR A 87 1.23 -11.40 6.72
N ASN A 88 0.70 -10.68 5.73
CA ASN A 88 -0.61 -10.99 5.17
C ASN A 88 -0.57 -12.03 4.04
N GLY A 89 0.61 -12.56 3.72
CA GLY A 89 0.76 -13.67 2.78
C GLY A 89 0.86 -13.24 1.32
N ILE A 90 1.56 -12.14 1.01
CA ILE A 90 1.85 -11.78 -0.39
C ILE A 90 2.53 -12.96 -1.12
N CYS A 91 3.31 -13.75 -0.40
CA CYS A 91 4.02 -14.92 -0.91
C CYS A 91 3.14 -16.09 -1.30
N ASP A 92 1.94 -16.17 -0.74
CA ASP A 92 1.00 -17.26 -1.00
C ASP A 92 0.00 -16.89 -2.11
N LEU A 93 0.13 -15.68 -2.68
CA LEU A 93 -0.74 -15.22 -3.74
C LEU A 93 -0.46 -15.92 -5.06
N SER A 94 -1.53 -16.10 -5.83
CA SER A 94 -1.42 -16.62 -7.20
C SER A 94 -0.66 -15.64 -8.09
N TRP A 95 -0.04 -16.15 -9.16
CA TRP A 95 0.59 -15.32 -10.19
C TRP A 95 -0.35 -14.23 -10.73
N GLY A 96 -1.64 -14.53 -10.88
CA GLY A 96 -2.64 -13.54 -11.30
C GLY A 96 -2.83 -12.42 -10.28
N ASP A 97 -2.91 -12.74 -8.99
CA ASP A 97 -3.04 -11.74 -7.93
C ASP A 97 -1.78 -10.88 -7.80
N LEU A 98 -0.60 -11.51 -7.84
CA LEU A 98 0.69 -10.84 -7.85
C LEU A 98 0.81 -9.84 -9.01
N TRP A 99 0.36 -10.25 -10.20
CA TRP A 99 0.27 -9.37 -11.36
C TRP A 99 -0.71 -8.20 -11.14
N GLN A 100 -1.86 -8.44 -10.49
CA GLN A 100 -2.80 -7.36 -10.16
C GLN A 100 -2.26 -6.40 -9.11
N VAL A 101 -1.49 -6.88 -8.12
CA VAL A 101 -0.74 -6.02 -7.19
C VAL A 101 0.16 -5.12 -8.01
N PHE A 102 1.04 -5.72 -8.81
CA PHE A 102 2.01 -5.02 -9.66
C PHE A 102 1.37 -3.92 -10.53
N GLN A 103 0.25 -4.23 -11.22
CA GLN A 103 -0.47 -3.27 -12.05
C GLN A 103 -1.11 -2.13 -11.24
N THR A 104 -1.53 -2.38 -10.00
CA THR A 104 -2.22 -1.39 -9.16
C THR A 104 -1.26 -0.35 -8.56
N VAL A 105 -0.04 -0.77 -8.21
CA VAL A 105 0.98 0.13 -7.64
C VAL A 105 1.80 0.88 -8.69
N ASP A 106 1.47 0.73 -9.97
CA ASP A 106 2.12 1.38 -11.12
C ASP A 106 3.65 1.33 -11.04
N PHE A 107 4.18 0.14 -10.77
CA PHE A 107 5.63 -0.09 -10.69
C PHE A 107 6.36 0.18 -12.01
N ALA A 108 5.63 0.29 -13.13
CA ALA A 108 6.17 0.60 -14.43
C ALA A 108 6.89 1.96 -14.46
N ASP A 109 6.37 2.97 -13.75
CA ASP A 109 7.03 4.28 -13.59
C ASP A 109 8.27 4.19 -12.69
N LEU A 110 8.27 3.26 -11.72
CA LEU A 110 9.38 3.05 -10.79
C LEU A 110 10.59 2.34 -11.42
N PHE A 111 10.37 1.49 -12.43
CA PHE A 111 11.41 0.66 -13.06
C PHE A 111 11.54 0.88 -14.59
N GLY A 112 11.01 2.00 -15.11
CA GLY A 112 11.21 2.41 -16.50
C GLY A 112 10.55 1.49 -17.54
N GLY A 113 9.45 0.82 -17.18
CA GLY A 113 8.64 -0.01 -18.08
C GLY A 113 8.10 -1.30 -17.44
N VAL A 114 6.98 -1.79 -17.96
CA VAL A 114 6.26 -2.97 -17.42
C VAL A 114 7.12 -4.24 -17.41
N ALA A 115 7.94 -4.48 -18.43
CA ALA A 115 8.77 -5.68 -18.51
C ALA A 115 9.83 -5.76 -17.39
N ASN A 116 10.60 -4.69 -17.19
CA ASN A 116 11.63 -4.60 -16.14
C ASN A 116 11.03 -4.67 -14.75
N ALA A 117 9.84 -4.10 -14.60
CA ALA A 117 9.12 -4.02 -13.36
C ALA A 117 8.50 -5.38 -12.98
N VAL A 118 8.07 -6.18 -13.96
CA VAL A 118 7.65 -7.59 -13.77
C VAL A 118 8.82 -8.46 -13.38
N GLU A 119 9.97 -8.31 -14.04
CA GLU A 119 11.20 -9.02 -13.68
C GLU A 119 11.64 -8.66 -12.25
N ALA A 120 11.68 -7.37 -11.91
CA ALA A 120 11.99 -6.90 -10.55
C ALA A 120 10.99 -7.43 -9.51
N PHE A 121 9.72 -7.54 -9.86
CA PHE A 121 8.71 -8.15 -9.01
C PHE A 121 8.89 -9.67 -8.90
N GLN A 122 9.26 -10.37 -9.96
CA GLN A 122 9.52 -11.82 -9.96
C GLN A 122 10.79 -12.18 -9.17
N THR A 123 11.84 -11.37 -9.29
CA THR A 123 13.08 -11.52 -8.51
C THR A 123 12.93 -11.02 -7.08
N GLY A 124 12.10 -9.98 -6.86
CA GLY A 124 11.88 -9.31 -5.59
C GLY A 124 10.75 -9.88 -4.73
N ALA A 125 9.80 -10.60 -5.32
CA ALA A 125 8.91 -11.54 -4.63
C ALA A 125 9.70 -12.78 -4.20
N ALA A 126 10.89 -12.56 -3.63
CA ALA A 126 11.70 -13.52 -2.91
C ALA A 126 10.97 -13.87 -1.61
N CYS A 127 9.88 -14.59 -1.81
CA CYS A 127 9.40 -15.66 -0.98
C CYS A 127 10.42 -16.80 -1.17
N LEU A 128 11.61 -16.60 -0.60
CA LEU A 128 12.63 -17.63 -0.43
C LEU A 128 12.29 -18.43 0.83
#